data_AF-I9QQA2-F1
#
_entry.id   AF-I9QQA2-F1
#
_cell.length_a   1.000
_cell.length_b   1.000
_cell.length_c   1.000
_cell.angle_alpha   90.00
_cell.angle_beta   90.00
_cell.angle_gamma   90.00
#
_symmetry.space_group_name_H-M   'P 1'
#
loop_
_entity.id
_entity.type
_entity.pdbx_description
1 polymer ?
#
loop_
_entity_poly.entity_id
_entity_poly.type
_entity_poly.pdbx_seq_one_letter_code
_entity_poly.pdbx_strand_id
1 'polypeptide(L)'
;MIMVDKKILREMSQDVLVIPFTEEMADKLDKFCRIQIENIEQNKVEKLIMSFLTRKNDKELEMAFNKYATESEQTNNILPVAILPVLAEYIVLLVIDGCEETKRRALYTLMLKNALLIAVKGDGFVAHPKAVADIFGNYYDYLRDEKVFGKGEENNNVLAELLDADEESFTEKIGEVDSETIKAIVYDAVLYRYANFIKDIKIDTEHLVKGVFLLSKQLVYNTPWRYADTDVAHTIKKLLGERGEETIQLGMVKEELKEFMEGEEISYGLTSVLLRLINDDDAGIDLPNATEFKVNELTVYLFYEFLAEAMSSEIDDIAE
;
A
#
# COMPACT_ATOMS: atom_id res chain seq x y z
N MET A 1 -10.43 -11.37 -10.58
CA MET A 1 -9.45 -12.13 -9.78
C MET A 1 -8.46 -12.74 -10.75
N ILE A 2 -7.19 -12.38 -10.64
CA ILE A 2 -6.13 -12.93 -11.49
C ILE A 2 -5.57 -14.11 -10.76
N MET A 3 -5.83 -15.31 -11.24
CA MET A 3 -5.29 -16.50 -10.62
C MET A 3 -3.77 -16.52 -10.83
N VAL A 4 -3.01 -16.17 -9.79
CA VAL A 4 -1.55 -16.24 -9.83
C VAL A 4 -1.16 -17.71 -9.86
N ASP A 5 -0.60 -18.15 -10.99
CA ASP A 5 -0.25 -19.53 -11.23
C ASP A 5 1.18 -19.69 -11.76
N LYS A 6 1.59 -20.97 -11.87
CA LYS A 6 2.92 -21.36 -12.31
C LYS A 6 3.30 -20.84 -13.70
N LYS A 7 2.35 -20.41 -14.53
CA LYS A 7 2.63 -19.79 -15.83
C LYS A 7 3.33 -18.45 -15.63
N ILE A 8 2.89 -17.64 -14.66
CA ILE A 8 3.52 -16.35 -14.33
C ILE A 8 4.95 -16.58 -13.86
N LEU A 9 5.18 -17.57 -12.98
CA LEU A 9 6.53 -17.92 -12.52
C LEU A 9 7.45 -18.31 -13.69
N ARG A 10 6.92 -19.03 -14.69
CA ARG A 10 7.68 -19.38 -15.90
C ARG A 10 8.03 -18.15 -16.72
N GLU A 11 7.07 -17.27 -16.97
CA GLU A 11 7.26 -16.03 -17.73
C GLU A 11 8.33 -15.15 -17.04
N MET A 12 8.20 -14.93 -15.73
CA MET A 12 9.21 -14.21 -14.93
C MET A 12 10.61 -14.84 -15.01
N SER A 13 10.69 -16.16 -14.93
CA SER A 13 11.97 -16.87 -14.86
C SER A 13 12.68 -16.90 -16.21
N GLN A 14 11.93 -16.93 -17.32
CA GLN A 14 12.49 -16.91 -18.67
C GLN A 14 13.21 -15.61 -19.01
N ASP A 15 12.74 -14.49 -18.47
CA ASP A 15 13.33 -13.18 -18.73
C ASP A 15 14.60 -12.92 -17.91
N VAL A 16 14.85 -13.73 -16.87
CA VAL A 16 15.95 -13.54 -15.90
C VAL A 16 17.01 -14.64 -16.01
N LEU A 17 16.64 -15.87 -16.38
CA LEU A 17 17.54 -17.00 -16.45
C LEU A 17 18.11 -17.21 -17.85
N VAL A 18 19.43 -17.40 -17.91
CA VAL A 18 20.12 -17.84 -19.13
C VAL A 18 19.88 -19.34 -19.41
N ILE A 19 19.55 -20.13 -18.38
CA ILE A 19 19.28 -21.56 -18.52
C ILE A 19 17.80 -21.81 -18.88
N PRO A 20 17.50 -22.78 -19.76
CA PRO A 20 16.12 -23.10 -20.11
C PRO A 20 15.28 -23.49 -18.89
N PHE A 21 14.23 -22.71 -18.62
CA PHE A 21 13.32 -22.95 -17.52
C PHE A 21 12.25 -23.99 -17.91
N THR A 22 12.34 -25.20 -17.35
CA THR A 22 11.46 -26.33 -17.69
C THR A 22 10.16 -26.33 -16.88
N GLU A 23 9.15 -27.07 -17.34
CA GLU A 23 7.89 -27.23 -16.58
C GLU A 23 8.11 -27.92 -15.24
N GLU A 24 8.99 -28.93 -15.19
CA GLU A 24 9.33 -29.63 -13.96
C GLU A 24 9.99 -28.69 -12.93
N MET A 25 10.85 -27.77 -13.40
CA MET A 25 11.42 -26.72 -12.53
C MET A 25 10.32 -25.80 -12.00
N ALA A 26 9.40 -25.36 -12.86
CA ALA A 26 8.29 -24.50 -12.48
C ALA A 26 7.39 -25.16 -11.42
N ASP A 27 7.05 -26.45 -11.58
CA ASP A 27 6.22 -27.17 -10.61
C ASP A 27 6.89 -27.29 -9.24
N LYS A 28 8.20 -27.56 -9.20
CA LYS A 28 8.96 -27.65 -7.95
C LYS A 28 9.08 -26.29 -7.26
N LEU A 29 9.36 -25.23 -8.03
CA LEU A 29 9.50 -23.88 -7.48
C LEU A 29 8.16 -23.29 -7.04
N ASP A 30 7.08 -23.54 -7.79
CA ASP A 30 5.73 -23.18 -7.35
C ASP A 30 5.38 -23.86 -6.03
N LYS A 31 5.69 -25.16 -5.90
CA LYS A 31 5.51 -25.89 -4.64
C LYS A 31 6.34 -25.27 -3.50
N PHE A 32 7.60 -24.92 -3.74
CA PHE A 32 8.44 -24.24 -2.75
C PHE A 32 7.81 -22.90 -2.32
N CYS A 33 7.42 -22.05 -3.26
CA CYS A 33 6.81 -20.75 -3.00
C CYS A 33 5.50 -20.89 -2.21
N ARG A 34 4.66 -21.89 -2.53
CA ARG A 34 3.43 -22.16 -1.78
C ARG A 34 3.66 -22.59 -0.34
N ILE A 35 4.78 -23.28 -0.05
CA ILE A 35 5.17 -23.59 1.34
C ILE A 35 5.54 -22.30 2.09
N GLN A 36 6.15 -21.32 1.41
CA GLN A 36 6.59 -20.08 2.05
C GLN A 36 5.44 -19.15 2.47
N ILE A 37 4.24 -19.31 1.89
CA ILE A 37 3.09 -18.46 2.20
C ILE A 37 2.21 -19.02 3.33
N GLU A 38 2.47 -20.24 3.78
CA GLU A 38 1.72 -20.84 4.90
C GLU A 38 1.98 -20.04 6.19
N ASN A 39 0.93 -19.42 6.73
CA ASN A 39 0.99 -18.55 7.92
C ASN A 39 2.02 -17.41 7.82
N ILE A 40 2.20 -16.86 6.61
CA ILE A 40 3.13 -15.76 6.42
C ILE A 40 2.71 -14.51 7.21
N GLU A 41 3.66 -13.94 7.95
CA GLU A 41 3.47 -12.70 8.69
C GLU A 41 3.70 -11.48 7.80
N GLN A 42 3.06 -10.36 8.15
CA GLN A 42 3.20 -9.10 7.42
C GLN A 42 4.66 -8.65 7.27
N ASN A 43 5.45 -8.69 8.35
CA ASN A 43 6.88 -8.34 8.33
C ASN A 43 7.67 -9.14 7.28
N LYS A 44 7.26 -10.40 7.04
CA LYS A 44 7.90 -11.23 6.03
C LYS A 44 7.52 -10.78 4.62
N VAL A 45 6.26 -10.40 4.40
CA VAL A 45 5.80 -9.84 3.11
C VAL A 45 6.60 -8.58 2.77
N GLU A 46 6.80 -7.67 3.72
CA GLU A 46 7.61 -6.47 3.50
C GLU A 46 9.06 -6.78 3.13
N LYS A 47 9.71 -7.71 3.86
CA LYS A 47 11.07 -8.16 3.54
C LYS A 47 11.17 -8.72 2.12
N LEU A 48 10.18 -9.51 1.69
CA LEU A 48 10.15 -10.09 0.34
C LEU A 48 9.95 -9.00 -0.73
N ILE A 49 9.05 -8.03 -0.49
CA ILE A 49 8.86 -6.87 -1.37
C ILE A 49 10.18 -6.13 -1.56
N MET A 50 10.84 -5.76 -0.45
CA MET A 50 12.13 -5.08 -0.49
C MET A 50 13.21 -5.93 -1.15
N SER A 51 13.20 -7.25 -0.91
CA SER A 51 14.19 -8.17 -1.46
C SER A 51 14.17 -8.19 -2.99
N PHE A 52 12.99 -8.32 -3.60
CA PHE A 52 12.93 -8.38 -5.05
C PHE A 52 13.19 -7.00 -5.68
N LEU A 53 12.60 -5.93 -5.14
CA LEU A 53 12.74 -4.58 -5.69
C LEU A 53 14.19 -4.09 -5.66
N THR A 54 14.94 -4.43 -4.61
CA THR A 54 16.35 -4.01 -4.47
C THR A 54 17.36 -5.02 -5.04
N ARG A 55 16.89 -6.18 -5.52
CA ARG A 55 17.69 -7.35 -5.90
C ARG A 55 18.62 -7.86 -4.79
N LYS A 56 18.33 -7.53 -3.52
CA LYS A 56 19.08 -8.02 -2.36
C LYS A 56 18.33 -9.20 -1.78
N ASN A 57 18.94 -10.38 -1.81
CA ASN A 57 18.29 -11.60 -1.35
C ASN A 57 17.91 -11.51 0.13
N ASP A 58 16.68 -11.88 0.44
CA ASP A 58 16.25 -12.16 1.80
C ASP A 58 16.95 -13.43 2.30
N LYS A 59 17.69 -13.31 3.41
CA LYS A 59 18.52 -14.40 3.93
C LYS A 59 17.70 -15.61 4.36
N GLU A 60 16.53 -15.38 4.93
CA GLU A 60 15.63 -16.45 5.36
C GLU A 60 15.09 -17.23 4.16
N LEU A 61 14.67 -16.54 3.09
CA LEU A 61 14.24 -17.16 1.83
C LEU A 61 15.40 -17.94 1.19
N GLU A 62 16.60 -17.37 1.17
CA GLU A 62 17.80 -18.05 0.64
C GLU A 62 18.12 -19.33 1.42
N MET A 63 18.05 -19.29 2.76
CA MET A 63 18.23 -20.47 3.60
C MET A 63 17.15 -21.53 3.35
N ALA A 64 15.88 -21.11 3.27
CA ALA A 64 14.77 -22.01 2.98
C ALA A 64 14.90 -22.67 1.60
N PHE A 65 15.30 -21.88 0.60
CA PHE A 65 15.53 -22.34 -0.77
C PHE A 65 16.68 -23.36 -0.84
N ASN A 66 17.82 -23.04 -0.22
CA ASN A 66 18.98 -23.94 -0.18
C ASN A 66 18.65 -25.27 0.52
N LYS A 67 17.88 -25.22 1.61
CA LYS A 67 17.38 -26.42 2.29
C LYS A 67 16.47 -27.24 1.37
N TYR A 68 15.50 -26.60 0.73
CA TYR A 68 14.57 -27.25 -0.20
C TYR A 68 15.31 -27.90 -1.38
N ALA A 69 16.27 -27.20 -1.99
CA ALA A 69 17.07 -27.71 -3.10
C ALA A 69 17.90 -28.94 -2.70
N THR A 70 18.45 -28.95 -1.48
CA THR A 70 19.24 -30.08 -0.96
C THR A 70 18.36 -31.30 -0.67
N GLU A 71 17.17 -31.09 -0.07
CA GLU A 71 16.25 -32.16 0.31
C GLU A 71 15.47 -32.75 -0.88
N SER A 72 15.29 -31.99 -1.96
CA SER A 72 14.54 -32.41 -3.15
C SER A 72 15.38 -33.07 -4.25
N GLU A 73 16.61 -33.49 -3.95
CA GLU A 73 17.59 -34.07 -4.89
C GLU A 73 17.83 -33.18 -6.14
N GLN A 74 17.73 -31.84 -6.02
CA GLN A 74 17.96 -30.91 -7.13
C GLN A 74 19.44 -30.69 -7.49
N THR A 75 20.34 -31.52 -6.97
CA THR A 75 21.80 -31.39 -7.08
C THR A 75 22.36 -31.37 -8.52
N ASN A 76 21.54 -31.65 -9.54
CA ASN A 76 21.95 -31.58 -10.95
C ASN A 76 21.57 -30.27 -11.66
N ASN A 77 20.69 -29.43 -11.11
CA ASN A 77 20.30 -28.15 -11.71
C ASN A 77 20.74 -27.00 -10.80
N ILE A 78 21.93 -26.45 -11.06
CA ILE A 78 22.39 -25.22 -10.39
C ILE A 78 21.44 -24.09 -10.82
N LEU A 79 20.45 -23.77 -9.98
CA LEU A 79 19.61 -22.59 -10.17
C LEU A 79 20.45 -21.36 -9.79
N PRO A 80 20.60 -20.38 -10.69
CA PRO A 80 21.33 -19.15 -10.39
C PRO A 80 20.71 -18.41 -9.22
N VAL A 81 21.54 -17.81 -8.36
CA VAL A 81 21.13 -16.93 -7.25
C VAL A 81 20.18 -15.81 -7.72
N ALA A 82 20.29 -15.40 -8.99
CA ALA A 82 19.40 -14.44 -9.63
C ALA A 82 17.91 -14.84 -9.66
N ILE A 83 17.57 -16.10 -9.38
CA ILE A 83 16.17 -16.54 -9.28
C ILE A 83 15.51 -16.09 -7.97
N LEU A 84 16.27 -15.83 -6.90
CA LEU A 84 15.69 -15.53 -5.59
C LEU A 84 14.82 -14.25 -5.58
N PRO A 85 15.22 -13.13 -6.20
CA PRO A 85 14.34 -11.97 -6.38
C PRO A 85 13.05 -12.32 -7.13
N VAL A 86 13.12 -13.16 -8.17
CA VAL A 86 11.94 -13.62 -8.92
C VAL A 86 11.01 -14.45 -8.04
N LEU A 87 11.56 -15.36 -7.23
CA LEU A 87 10.77 -16.14 -6.28
C LEU A 87 10.12 -15.25 -5.23
N ALA A 88 10.83 -14.22 -4.74
CA ALA A 88 10.29 -13.26 -3.80
C ALA A 88 9.11 -12.48 -4.42
N GLU A 89 9.23 -11.99 -5.65
CA GLU A 89 8.12 -11.34 -6.38
C GLU A 89 6.94 -12.29 -6.55
N TYR A 90 7.18 -13.53 -6.99
CA TYR A 90 6.13 -14.52 -7.17
C TYR A 90 5.42 -14.88 -5.86
N ILE A 91 6.17 -15.01 -4.75
CA ILE A 91 5.60 -15.22 -3.41
C ILE A 91 4.71 -14.04 -3.03
N VAL A 92 5.16 -12.79 -3.20
CA VAL A 92 4.35 -11.60 -2.89
C VAL A 92 3.04 -11.60 -3.69
N LEU A 93 3.09 -11.92 -4.98
CA LEU A 93 1.88 -12.02 -5.80
C LEU A 93 0.93 -13.13 -5.32
N LEU A 94 1.46 -14.30 -4.96
CA LEU A 94 0.66 -15.40 -4.40
C LEU A 94 0.01 -15.01 -3.07
N VAL A 95 0.72 -14.31 -2.19
CA VAL A 95 0.18 -13.84 -0.91
C VAL A 95 -0.97 -12.87 -1.13
N ILE A 96 -0.81 -11.90 -2.05
CA ILE A 96 -1.84 -10.90 -2.31
C ILE A 96 -3.07 -11.54 -2.97
N ASP A 97 -2.89 -12.38 -3.99
CA ASP A 97 -4.00 -13.03 -4.68
C ASP A 97 -4.74 -14.04 -3.78
N GLY A 98 -4.01 -14.78 -2.96
CA GLY A 98 -4.55 -15.79 -2.04
C GLY A 98 -5.08 -15.24 -0.71
N CYS A 99 -4.98 -13.94 -0.43
CA CYS A 99 -5.44 -13.36 0.83
C CYS A 99 -6.96 -13.20 0.85
N GLU A 100 -7.63 -13.98 1.70
CA GLU A 100 -9.09 -13.93 1.88
C GLU A 100 -9.54 -12.68 2.65
N GLU A 101 -8.73 -12.20 3.60
CA GLU A 101 -9.01 -11.00 4.38
C GLU A 101 -8.78 -9.75 3.52
N THR A 102 -9.88 -9.10 3.10
CA THR A 102 -9.87 -7.98 2.15
C THR A 102 -9.04 -6.79 2.64
N LYS A 103 -9.11 -6.45 3.94
CA LYS A 103 -8.32 -5.38 4.56
C LYS A 103 -6.81 -5.66 4.46
N ARG A 104 -6.40 -6.86 4.82
CA ARG A 104 -4.99 -7.30 4.77
C ARG A 104 -4.47 -7.38 3.33
N ARG A 105 -5.29 -7.87 2.40
CA ARG A 105 -4.98 -7.86 0.96
C ARG A 105 -4.76 -6.44 0.43
N ALA A 106 -5.60 -5.49 0.84
CA ALA A 106 -5.45 -4.08 0.48
C ALA A 106 -4.16 -3.48 1.06
N LEU A 107 -3.81 -3.80 2.31
CA LEU A 107 -2.55 -3.37 2.94
C LEU A 107 -1.33 -3.89 2.17
N TYR A 108 -1.25 -5.20 1.89
CA TYR A 108 -0.13 -5.77 1.12
C TYR A 108 0.00 -5.17 -0.28
N THR A 109 -1.14 -4.84 -0.90
CA THR A 109 -1.16 -4.12 -2.19
C THR A 109 -0.57 -2.71 -2.06
N LEU A 110 -0.91 -1.97 -1.00
CA LEU A 110 -0.35 -0.65 -0.73
C LEU A 110 1.14 -0.70 -0.42
N MET A 111 1.58 -1.65 0.43
CA MET A 111 3.00 -1.87 0.73
C MET A 111 3.82 -2.06 -0.53
N LEU A 112 3.35 -2.92 -1.44
CA LEU A 112 4.02 -3.11 -2.72
C LEU A 112 4.02 -1.84 -3.57
N LYS A 113 2.88 -1.14 -3.65
CA LYS A 113 2.75 0.10 -4.41
C LYS A 113 3.71 1.19 -3.93
N ASN A 114 3.89 1.32 -2.61
CA ASN A 114 4.80 2.28 -2.01
C ASN A 114 6.26 1.93 -2.35
N ALA A 115 6.65 0.67 -2.17
CA ALA A 115 8.02 0.22 -2.42
C ALA A 115 8.42 0.30 -3.91
N LEU A 116 7.47 0.23 -4.85
CA LEU A 116 7.73 0.36 -6.28
C LEU A 116 8.35 1.70 -6.68
N LEU A 117 8.32 2.71 -5.81
CA LEU A 117 9.11 3.91 -5.98
C LEU A 117 10.58 3.60 -6.30
N ILE A 118 11.15 2.55 -5.67
CA ILE A 118 12.53 2.08 -5.90
C ILE A 118 12.73 1.62 -7.35
N ALA A 119 11.73 0.96 -7.95
CA ALA A 119 11.79 0.50 -9.33
C ALA A 119 11.53 1.61 -10.35
N VAL A 120 10.71 2.61 -10.00
CA VAL A 120 10.35 3.70 -10.92
C VAL A 120 11.41 4.80 -10.96
N LYS A 121 12.01 5.11 -9.81
CA LYS A 121 12.93 6.24 -9.64
C LYS A 121 14.38 5.83 -9.34
N GLY A 122 14.62 4.57 -9.03
CA GLY A 122 15.95 4.00 -8.80
C GLY A 122 16.26 2.86 -9.76
N ASP A 123 17.23 2.02 -9.39
CA ASP A 123 17.65 0.85 -10.17
C ASP A 123 16.88 -0.44 -9.81
N GLY A 124 15.63 -0.29 -9.37
CA GLY A 124 14.84 -1.41 -8.85
C GLY A 124 14.41 -2.42 -9.92
N PHE A 125 13.86 -3.55 -9.46
CA PHE A 125 13.55 -4.70 -10.29
C PHE A 125 12.10 -5.15 -10.17
N VAL A 126 11.47 -5.43 -11.32
CA VAL A 126 10.16 -6.08 -11.42
C VAL A 126 10.24 -7.07 -12.58
N ALA A 127 10.15 -8.36 -12.28
CA ALA A 127 10.20 -9.46 -13.25
C ALA A 127 8.95 -9.49 -14.12
N HIS A 128 7.77 -9.20 -13.56
CA HIS A 128 6.51 -9.22 -14.32
C HIS A 128 5.63 -8.00 -14.03
N PRO A 129 5.94 -6.84 -14.64
CA PRO A 129 5.28 -5.56 -14.37
C PRO A 129 3.76 -5.60 -14.53
N LYS A 130 3.24 -6.39 -15.48
CA LYS A 130 1.81 -6.48 -15.73
C LYS A 130 1.06 -7.15 -14.55
N ALA A 131 1.63 -8.23 -14.00
CA ALA A 131 0.98 -8.95 -12.89
C ALA A 131 1.00 -8.10 -11.62
N VAL A 132 2.08 -7.37 -11.39
CA VAL A 132 2.18 -6.36 -10.33
C VAL A 132 1.16 -5.24 -10.54
N ALA A 133 1.01 -4.71 -11.75
CA ALA A 133 0.03 -3.65 -12.02
C ALA A 133 -1.41 -4.13 -11.79
N ASP A 134 -1.72 -5.36 -12.19
CA ASP A 134 -3.08 -5.86 -12.13
C ASP A 134 -3.61 -6.07 -10.69
N ILE A 135 -2.73 -6.24 -9.69
CA ILE A 135 -3.13 -6.36 -8.27
C ILE A 135 -3.43 -5.02 -7.59
N PHE A 136 -3.08 -3.87 -8.20
CA PHE A 136 -3.34 -2.55 -7.59
C PHE A 136 -4.83 -2.23 -7.43
N GLY A 137 -5.70 -2.92 -8.17
CA GLY A 137 -7.15 -2.80 -8.01
C GLY A 137 -7.66 -3.20 -6.62
N ASN A 138 -6.94 -4.09 -5.92
CA ASN A 138 -7.40 -4.67 -4.65
C ASN A 138 -7.66 -3.62 -3.56
N TYR A 139 -6.86 -2.55 -3.51
CA TYR A 139 -7.08 -1.46 -2.55
C TYR A 139 -8.39 -0.69 -2.86
N TYR A 140 -8.63 -0.39 -4.13
CA TYR A 140 -9.86 0.28 -4.57
C TYR A 140 -11.09 -0.61 -4.43
N ASP A 141 -10.94 -1.92 -4.62
CA ASP A 141 -12.00 -2.90 -4.39
C ASP A 141 -12.35 -2.94 -2.90
N TYR A 142 -11.36 -3.01 -2.00
CA TYR A 142 -11.60 -2.93 -0.54
C TYR A 142 -12.34 -1.65 -0.14
N LEU A 143 -11.88 -0.48 -0.60
CA LEU A 143 -12.58 0.78 -0.32
C LEU A 143 -14.01 0.78 -0.84
N ARG A 144 -14.25 0.17 -2.01
CA ARG A 144 -15.60 0.11 -2.59
C ARG A 144 -16.50 -0.79 -1.79
N ASP A 145 -16.02 -1.96 -1.39
CA ASP A 145 -16.76 -2.94 -0.60
C ASP A 145 -17.13 -2.37 0.78
N GLU A 146 -16.21 -1.63 1.43
CA GLU A 146 -16.47 -0.89 2.67
C GLU A 146 -17.46 0.28 2.49
N LYS A 147 -17.62 0.79 1.26
CA LYS A 147 -18.54 1.88 0.91
C LYS A 147 -19.90 1.40 0.40
N VAL A 148 -20.14 0.09 0.27
CA VAL A 148 -21.45 -0.45 -0.08
C VAL A 148 -22.31 -0.51 1.19
N PHE A 149 -22.81 0.64 1.59
CA PHE A 149 -24.03 0.67 2.38
C PHE A 149 -25.15 0.35 1.41
N GLY A 150 -26.07 -0.52 1.80
CA GLY A 150 -27.21 -0.85 0.96
C GLY A 150 -27.79 0.42 0.35
N LYS A 151 -28.30 0.35 -0.88
CA LYS A 151 -29.22 1.37 -1.40
C LYS A 151 -30.48 1.35 -0.52
N GLY A 152 -30.35 1.73 0.75
CA GLY A 152 -31.45 2.13 1.57
C GLY A 152 -32.16 3.16 0.71
N GLU A 153 -33.43 2.90 0.43
CA GLU A 153 -34.26 3.91 -0.22
C GLU A 153 -33.95 5.22 0.49
N GLU A 154 -33.51 6.23 -0.26
CA GLU A 154 -33.24 7.58 0.24
C GLU A 154 -34.54 8.10 0.85
N ASN A 155 -34.87 7.64 2.04
CA ASN A 155 -36.07 7.97 2.74
C ASN A 155 -35.73 9.26 3.45
N ASN A 156 -35.69 10.34 2.66
CA ASN A 156 -35.59 11.72 3.13
C ASN A 156 -36.59 12.00 4.28
N ASN A 157 -37.68 11.23 4.36
CA ASN A 157 -38.63 11.24 5.47
C ASN A 157 -38.01 10.78 6.80
N VAL A 158 -37.20 9.72 6.83
CA VAL A 158 -36.56 9.22 8.07
C VAL A 158 -35.58 10.26 8.63
N LEU A 159 -34.78 10.88 7.77
CA LEU A 159 -33.85 11.95 8.17
C LEU A 159 -34.57 13.18 8.73
N ALA A 160 -35.62 13.66 8.07
CA ALA A 160 -36.41 14.79 8.55
C ALA A 160 -37.08 14.47 9.89
N GLU A 161 -37.66 13.27 10.00
CA GLU A 161 -38.32 12.81 11.22
C GLU A 161 -37.38 12.63 12.40
N LEU A 162 -36.13 12.20 12.16
CA LEU A 162 -35.09 12.13 13.19
C LEU A 162 -34.61 13.52 13.61
N LEU A 163 -34.47 14.46 12.67
CA LEU A 163 -34.04 15.83 12.97
C LEU A 163 -35.09 16.63 13.75
N ASP A 164 -36.37 16.39 13.50
CA ASP A 164 -37.49 17.07 14.15
C ASP A 164 -37.92 16.40 15.49
N ALA A 165 -37.36 15.23 15.83
CA ALA A 165 -37.67 14.50 17.04
C ALA A 165 -37.05 15.15 18.29
N ASP A 166 -37.79 15.12 19.41
CA ASP A 166 -37.20 15.36 20.73
C ASP A 166 -36.32 14.17 21.18
N GLU A 167 -35.58 14.33 22.27
CA GLU A 167 -34.57 13.35 22.72
C GLU A 167 -35.16 11.95 22.98
N GLU A 168 -36.38 11.90 23.52
CA GLU A 168 -37.07 10.64 23.84
C GLU A 168 -37.57 9.97 22.55
N SER A 169 -38.20 10.74 21.66
CA SER A 169 -38.68 10.27 20.35
C SER A 169 -37.54 9.89 19.40
N PHE A 170 -36.39 10.55 19.49
CA PHE A 170 -35.20 10.23 18.69
C PHE A 170 -34.69 8.83 19.03
N THR A 171 -34.58 8.52 20.32
CA THR A 171 -34.06 7.23 20.80
C THR A 171 -34.97 6.08 20.39
N GLU A 172 -36.29 6.29 20.42
CA GLU A 172 -37.26 5.29 19.95
C GLU A 172 -37.15 5.09 18.43
N LYS A 173 -37.21 6.19 17.65
CA LYS A 173 -37.16 6.13 16.18
C LYS A 173 -35.86 5.56 15.64
N ILE A 174 -34.70 5.97 16.17
CA ILE A 174 -33.41 5.47 15.68
C ILE A 174 -33.27 3.95 15.91
N GLY A 175 -33.92 3.42 16.95
CA GLY A 175 -33.98 1.99 17.22
C GLY A 175 -34.82 1.20 16.21
N GLU A 176 -35.71 1.87 15.47
CA GLU A 176 -36.55 1.28 14.42
C GLU A 176 -35.93 1.39 13.02
N VAL A 177 -34.94 2.27 12.84
CA VAL A 177 -34.22 2.42 11.55
C VAL A 177 -33.29 1.23 11.35
N ASP A 178 -33.32 0.66 10.15
CA ASP A 178 -32.42 -0.44 9.81
C ASP A 178 -30.94 0.00 9.79
N SER A 179 -30.05 -0.94 10.10
CA SER A 179 -28.62 -0.64 10.22
C SER A 179 -27.99 -0.11 8.93
N GLU A 180 -28.51 -0.47 7.76
CA GLU A 180 -27.95 -0.01 6.48
C GLU A 180 -28.28 1.45 6.22
N THR A 181 -29.50 1.87 6.52
CA THR A 181 -29.91 3.29 6.50
C THR A 181 -29.08 4.11 7.49
N ILE A 182 -28.85 3.62 8.72
CA ILE A 182 -27.99 4.32 9.71
C ILE A 182 -26.56 4.48 9.16
N LYS A 183 -25.97 3.41 8.60
CA LYS A 183 -24.61 3.49 8.04
C LYS A 183 -24.51 4.45 6.86
N ALA A 184 -25.52 4.49 5.98
CA ALA A 184 -25.58 5.44 4.88
C ALA A 184 -25.62 6.90 5.37
N ILE A 185 -26.42 7.21 6.39
CA ILE A 185 -26.47 8.54 7.01
C ILE A 185 -25.11 8.93 7.60
N VAL A 186 -24.46 8.00 8.32
CA VAL A 186 -23.12 8.22 8.89
C VAL A 186 -22.10 8.46 7.77
N TYR A 187 -22.18 7.70 6.68
CA TYR A 187 -21.31 7.85 5.53
C TYR A 187 -21.45 9.23 4.87
N ASP A 188 -22.68 9.69 4.62
CA ASP A 188 -22.93 11.02 4.06
C ASP A 188 -22.43 12.14 4.98
N ALA A 189 -22.61 11.98 6.29
CA ALA A 189 -22.08 12.93 7.27
C ALA A 189 -20.54 12.97 7.26
N VAL A 190 -19.88 11.82 7.09
CA VAL A 190 -18.42 11.75 6.95
C VAL A 190 -17.95 12.40 5.65
N LEU A 191 -18.62 12.14 4.51
CA LEU A 191 -18.31 12.78 3.24
C LEU A 191 -18.47 14.32 3.31
N TYR A 192 -19.52 14.80 3.97
CA TYR A 192 -19.72 16.24 4.19
C TYR A 192 -18.60 16.85 5.04
N ARG A 193 -18.21 16.18 6.13
CA ARG A 193 -17.08 16.60 6.98
C ARG A 193 -15.77 16.60 6.19
N TYR A 194 -15.53 15.59 5.37
CA TYR A 194 -14.37 15.50 4.49
C TYR A 194 -14.34 16.67 3.48
N ALA A 195 -15.45 16.95 2.80
CA ALA A 195 -15.55 18.05 1.86
C ALA A 195 -15.27 19.42 2.51
N ASN A 196 -15.76 19.65 3.73
CA ASN A 196 -15.45 20.86 4.49
C ASN A 196 -13.99 20.92 4.91
N PHE A 197 -13.43 19.81 5.39
CA PHE A 197 -12.02 19.71 5.73
C PHE A 197 -11.12 20.06 4.53
N ILE A 198 -11.38 19.49 3.36
CA ILE A 198 -10.64 19.79 2.12
C ILE A 198 -10.79 21.25 1.69
N LYS A 199 -11.96 21.86 1.91
CA LYS A 199 -12.19 23.27 1.60
C LYS A 199 -11.39 24.21 2.51
N ASP A 200 -11.26 23.85 3.78
CA ASP A 200 -10.67 24.71 4.81
C ASP A 200 -9.19 24.41 5.08
N ILE A 201 -8.65 23.34 4.48
CA ILE A 201 -7.25 22.93 4.65
C ILE A 201 -6.31 24.04 4.17
N LYS A 202 -5.30 24.33 5.00
CA LYS A 202 -4.27 25.31 4.68
C LYS A 202 -2.97 24.57 4.40
N ILE A 203 -2.38 24.90 3.25
CA ILE A 203 -1.09 24.36 2.83
C ILE A 203 -0.06 25.44 3.06
N ASP A 204 1.03 25.09 3.73
CA ASP A 204 2.19 25.97 3.81
C ASP A 204 2.86 26.02 2.43
N THR A 205 2.50 27.03 1.65
CA THR A 205 3.07 27.23 0.32
C THR A 205 4.42 27.93 0.36
N GLU A 206 4.85 28.50 1.50
CA GLU A 206 6.17 29.12 1.63
C GLU A 206 7.23 28.04 1.81
N HIS A 207 6.94 27.03 2.63
CA HIS A 207 7.76 25.83 2.82
C HIS A 207 7.10 24.62 2.16
N LEU A 208 7.19 24.53 0.83
CA LEU A 208 6.38 23.61 0.06
C LEU A 208 6.57 22.13 0.44
N VAL A 209 7.80 21.67 0.69
CA VAL A 209 8.07 20.28 1.11
C VAL A 209 7.37 19.97 2.43
N LYS A 210 7.56 20.84 3.44
CA LYS A 210 6.88 20.72 4.74
C LYS A 210 5.36 20.79 4.58
N GLY A 211 4.87 21.70 3.74
CA GLY A 211 3.46 21.87 3.45
C GLY A 211 2.82 20.60 2.89
N VAL A 212 3.47 19.93 1.93
CA VAL A 212 2.94 18.69 1.34
C VAL A 212 3.07 17.48 2.26
N PHE A 213 4.12 17.43 3.08
CA PHE A 213 4.27 16.40 4.11
C PHE A 213 3.12 16.48 5.12
N LEU A 214 2.87 17.68 5.67
CA LEU A 214 1.78 17.93 6.60
C LEU A 214 0.41 17.70 5.97
N LEU A 215 0.21 18.15 4.72
CA LEU A 215 -1.01 17.88 3.96
C LEU A 215 -1.29 16.37 3.88
N SER A 216 -0.28 15.59 3.49
CA SER A 216 -0.40 14.13 3.36
C SER A 216 -0.76 13.46 4.68
N LYS A 217 -0.08 13.85 5.76
CA LYS A 217 -0.36 13.39 7.13
C LYS A 217 -1.79 13.75 7.57
N GLN A 218 -2.22 14.99 7.35
CA GLN A 218 -3.56 15.46 7.72
C GLN A 218 -4.66 14.75 6.92
N LEU A 219 -4.46 14.51 5.62
CA LEU A 219 -5.41 13.78 4.78
C LEU A 219 -5.68 12.38 5.31
N VAL A 220 -4.69 11.71 5.90
CA VAL A 220 -4.83 10.35 6.45
C VAL A 220 -5.33 10.35 7.89
N TYR A 221 -4.78 11.18 8.78
CA TYR A 221 -5.05 11.07 10.23
C TYR A 221 -6.18 11.97 10.74
N ASN A 222 -6.52 13.08 10.05
CA ASN A 222 -7.62 13.95 10.47
C ASN A 222 -8.96 13.56 9.84
N THR A 223 -8.95 12.57 8.94
CA THR A 223 -10.17 12.01 8.35
C THR A 223 -10.15 10.52 8.60
N PRO A 224 -11.31 9.86 8.83
CA PRO A 224 -11.29 8.42 8.96
C PRO A 224 -10.91 7.85 7.59
N TRP A 225 -9.68 7.34 7.49
CA TRP A 225 -9.05 6.94 6.23
C TRP A 225 -9.88 5.90 5.44
N ARG A 226 -10.73 5.12 6.12
CA ARG A 226 -11.69 4.18 5.51
C ARG A 226 -12.68 4.86 4.56
N TYR A 227 -12.92 6.15 4.76
CA TYR A 227 -13.79 6.98 3.93
C TYR A 227 -13.00 8.02 3.12
N ALA A 228 -11.68 7.88 3.05
CA ALA A 228 -10.82 8.78 2.30
C ALA A 228 -11.17 8.82 0.81
N ASP A 229 -10.71 9.88 0.18
CA ASP A 229 -10.90 10.16 -1.23
C ASP A 229 -10.30 9.05 -2.10
N THR A 230 -11.14 8.47 -2.93
CA THR A 230 -10.76 7.46 -3.92
C THR A 230 -9.96 8.04 -5.09
N ASP A 231 -10.00 9.36 -5.28
CA ASP A 231 -9.23 10.10 -6.29
C ASP A 231 -8.32 11.16 -5.65
N VAL A 232 -7.52 10.71 -4.68
CA VAL A 232 -6.57 11.57 -3.95
C VAL A 232 -5.62 12.34 -4.87
N ALA A 233 -5.26 11.78 -6.02
CA ALA A 233 -4.42 12.45 -7.00
C ALA A 233 -5.10 13.69 -7.58
N HIS A 234 -6.39 13.59 -7.91
CA HIS A 234 -7.18 14.75 -8.35
C HIS A 234 -7.31 15.80 -7.25
N THR A 235 -7.60 15.38 -6.02
CA THR A 235 -7.72 16.30 -4.88
C THR A 235 -6.42 17.03 -4.58
N ILE A 236 -5.29 16.32 -4.52
CA ILE A 236 -3.95 16.90 -4.34
C ILE A 236 -3.65 17.91 -5.45
N LYS A 237 -3.91 17.54 -6.71
CA LYS A 237 -3.68 18.45 -7.85
C LYS A 237 -4.52 19.73 -7.75
N LYS A 238 -5.77 19.63 -7.31
CA LYS A 238 -6.65 20.77 -7.11
C LYS A 238 -6.17 21.66 -5.95
N LEU A 239 -5.70 21.04 -4.87
CA LEU A 239 -5.22 21.73 -3.66
C LEU A 239 -3.91 22.48 -3.91
N LEU A 240 -2.97 21.88 -4.64
CA LEU A 240 -1.65 22.47 -4.91
C LEU A 240 -1.63 23.39 -6.14
N GLY A 241 -2.56 23.22 -7.07
CA GLY A 241 -2.63 24.02 -8.29
C GLY A 241 -1.32 23.98 -9.09
N GLU A 242 -0.84 25.15 -9.53
CA GLU A 242 0.41 25.25 -10.31
C GLU A 242 1.66 24.89 -9.50
N ARG A 243 1.68 25.14 -8.18
CA ARG A 243 2.80 24.77 -7.29
C ARG A 243 3.02 23.25 -7.29
N GLY A 244 1.97 22.47 -7.52
CA GLY A 244 2.04 21.01 -7.64
C GLY A 244 2.88 20.50 -8.81
N GLU A 245 3.09 21.33 -9.83
CA GLU A 245 3.90 21.02 -11.01
C GLU A 245 5.38 21.41 -10.83
N GLU A 246 5.75 22.00 -9.69
CA GLU A 246 7.15 22.25 -9.37
C GLU A 246 7.91 20.94 -9.18
N THR A 247 9.20 20.97 -9.52
CA THR A 247 10.10 19.83 -9.37
C THR A 247 10.99 20.05 -8.16
N ILE A 248 11.08 19.03 -7.30
CA ILE A 248 11.92 19.01 -6.10
C ILE A 248 12.80 17.76 -6.11
N GLN A 249 14.00 17.87 -5.55
CA GLN A 249 14.94 16.75 -5.45
C GLN A 249 14.84 16.07 -4.08
N LEU A 250 15.04 14.75 -4.04
CA LEU A 250 15.03 13.97 -2.79
C LEU A 250 15.97 14.55 -1.73
N GLY A 251 17.16 15.01 -2.12
CA GLY A 251 18.11 15.62 -1.19
C GLY A 251 17.52 16.82 -0.44
N MET A 252 16.77 17.68 -1.15
CA MET A 252 16.07 18.82 -0.53
C MET A 252 14.96 18.34 0.40
N VAL A 253 14.22 17.29 0.00
CA VAL A 253 13.17 16.71 0.84
C VAL A 253 13.74 16.20 2.16
N LYS A 254 14.85 15.44 2.09
CA LYS A 254 15.56 14.95 3.28
C LYS A 254 16.04 16.10 4.17
N GLU A 255 16.68 17.11 3.59
CA GLU A 255 17.20 18.26 4.35
C GLU A 255 16.10 19.07 5.03
N GLU A 256 15.05 19.48 4.30
CA GLU A 256 13.97 20.31 4.84
C GLU A 256 13.14 19.58 5.91
N LEU A 257 12.91 18.28 5.73
CA LEU A 257 12.11 17.50 6.68
C LEU A 257 12.93 17.04 7.88
N LYS A 258 14.25 16.86 7.76
CA LYS A 258 15.09 16.43 8.88
C LYS A 258 15.00 17.38 10.08
N GLU A 259 15.10 18.69 9.84
CA GLU A 259 14.94 19.70 10.90
C GLU A 259 13.52 19.74 11.46
N PHE A 260 12.52 19.50 10.61
CA PHE A 260 11.11 19.48 11.02
C PHE A 260 10.76 18.25 11.88
N MET A 261 11.39 17.12 11.59
CA MET A 261 11.13 15.83 12.22
C MET A 261 11.86 15.63 13.56
N GLU A 262 12.72 16.57 13.99
CA GLU A 262 13.38 16.51 15.29
C GLU A 262 12.34 16.52 16.44
N GLY A 263 12.05 15.33 16.99
CA GLY A 263 11.11 15.12 18.09
C GLY A 263 9.72 14.61 17.71
N GLU A 264 9.44 14.37 16.43
CA GLU A 264 8.27 13.60 16.01
C GLU A 264 8.63 12.11 15.87
N GLU A 265 7.98 11.23 16.62
CA GLU A 265 8.02 9.79 16.37
C GLU A 265 6.98 9.44 15.31
N ILE A 266 7.44 9.06 14.11
CA ILE A 266 6.59 8.46 13.07
C ILE A 266 6.97 6.98 12.99
N SER A 267 5.99 6.11 13.25
CA SER A 267 6.13 4.68 12.95
C SER A 267 6.13 4.48 11.44
N TYR A 268 7.03 3.66 10.94
CA TYR A 268 7.08 3.27 9.53
C TYR A 268 7.55 1.82 9.37
N GLY A 269 6.94 1.10 8.42
CA GLY A 269 7.40 -0.20 7.94
C GLY A 269 8.51 -0.10 6.90
N LEU A 270 9.06 -1.24 6.48
CA LEU A 270 10.16 -1.32 5.51
C LEU A 270 9.77 -0.80 4.12
N THR A 271 8.49 -0.87 3.76
CA THR A 271 7.96 -0.45 2.46
C THR A 271 7.58 1.02 2.38
N SER A 272 7.65 1.77 3.50
CA SER A 272 7.44 3.22 3.53
C SER A 272 8.74 3.95 3.19
N VAL A 273 9.09 3.87 1.91
CA VAL A 273 10.39 4.25 1.35
C VAL A 273 10.73 5.71 1.64
N LEU A 274 9.83 6.66 1.38
CA LEU A 274 10.10 8.08 1.60
C LEU A 274 10.22 8.38 3.09
N LEU A 275 9.32 7.86 3.92
CA LEU A 275 9.39 8.05 5.37
C LEU A 275 10.71 7.51 5.94
N ARG A 276 11.19 6.36 5.46
CA ARG A 276 12.50 5.80 5.83
C ARG A 276 13.66 6.71 5.40
N LEU A 277 13.67 7.14 4.13
CA LEU A 277 14.71 8.02 3.59
C LEU A 277 14.78 9.37 4.31
N ILE A 278 13.63 9.94 4.71
CA ILE A 278 13.54 11.19 5.49
C ILE A 278 14.16 11.02 6.88
N ASN A 279 14.07 9.82 7.47
CA ASN A 279 14.62 9.49 8.79
C ASN A 279 16.06 8.93 8.72
N ASP A 280 16.75 9.10 7.59
CA ASP A 280 18.10 8.55 7.34
C ASP A 280 18.20 7.00 7.48
N ASP A 281 17.07 6.28 7.41
CA ASP A 281 17.04 4.82 7.24
C ASP A 281 17.12 4.45 5.75
N ASP A 282 18.31 4.64 5.18
CA ASP A 282 18.58 4.34 3.77
C ASP A 282 18.93 2.84 3.57
N ALA A 283 18.77 2.00 4.59
CA ALA A 283 19.25 0.62 4.57
C ALA A 283 18.55 -0.20 3.48
N GLY A 284 19.33 -0.61 2.48
CA GLY A 284 18.82 -1.41 1.38
C GLY A 284 18.27 -0.60 0.21
N ILE A 285 17.98 0.69 0.38
CA ILE A 285 17.37 1.58 -0.62
C ILE A 285 18.48 2.31 -1.39
N ASP A 286 18.45 2.23 -2.71
CA ASP A 286 19.39 2.96 -3.58
C ASP A 286 18.61 3.97 -4.42
N LEU A 287 18.29 5.12 -3.79
CA LEU A 287 17.64 6.25 -4.45
C LEU A 287 18.57 7.48 -4.35
N PRO A 288 19.12 7.99 -5.46
CA PRO A 288 20.04 9.13 -5.41
C PRO A 288 19.36 10.40 -4.89
N ASN A 289 20.09 11.25 -4.16
CA ASN A 289 19.59 12.56 -3.73
C ASN A 289 19.14 13.47 -4.89
N ALA A 290 19.70 13.24 -6.09
CA ALA A 290 19.31 13.95 -7.31
C ALA A 290 17.98 13.48 -7.92
N THR A 291 17.33 12.46 -7.34
CA THR A 291 16.03 11.96 -7.81
C THR A 291 15.00 13.07 -7.74
N GLU A 292 14.34 13.33 -8.86
CA GLU A 292 13.36 14.39 -9.00
C GLU A 292 11.92 13.89 -8.85
N PHE A 293 11.13 14.68 -8.15
CA PHE A 293 9.69 14.48 -7.97
C PHE A 293 8.95 15.73 -8.40
N LYS A 294 7.80 15.55 -9.06
CA LYS A 294 6.78 16.60 -9.03
C LYS A 294 6.23 16.72 -7.63
N VAL A 295 5.91 17.92 -7.17
CA VAL A 295 5.32 18.11 -5.83
C VAL A 295 4.00 17.33 -5.69
N ASN A 296 3.17 17.29 -6.75
CA ASN A 296 1.98 16.44 -6.82
C ASN A 296 2.33 14.94 -6.62
N GLU A 297 3.37 14.47 -7.30
CA GLU A 297 3.84 13.08 -7.23
C GLU A 297 4.34 12.74 -5.82
N LEU A 298 5.19 13.59 -5.23
CA LEU A 298 5.69 13.40 -3.86
C LEU A 298 4.54 13.31 -2.85
N THR A 299 3.58 14.23 -2.96
CA THR A 299 2.42 14.29 -2.04
C THR A 299 1.59 13.00 -2.13
N VAL A 300 1.37 12.48 -3.34
CA VAL A 300 0.63 11.23 -3.54
C VAL A 300 1.39 10.03 -2.95
N TYR A 301 2.72 9.96 -3.12
CA TYR A 301 3.52 8.90 -2.50
C TYR A 301 3.45 8.95 -0.98
N LEU A 302 3.68 10.13 -0.38
CA LEU A 302 3.60 10.31 1.07
C LEU A 302 2.21 9.95 1.62
N PHE A 303 1.14 10.33 0.91
CA PHE A 303 -0.22 9.95 1.28
C PHE A 303 -0.40 8.43 1.36
N TYR A 304 0.06 7.68 0.34
CA TYR A 304 -0.09 6.22 0.35
C TYR A 304 0.84 5.52 1.37
N GLU A 305 1.99 6.10 1.70
CA GLU A 305 2.83 5.62 2.82
C GLU A 305 2.11 5.82 4.16
N PHE A 306 1.66 7.03 4.49
CA PHE A 306 0.90 7.28 5.71
C PHE A 306 -0.35 6.41 5.83
N LEU A 307 -1.05 6.20 4.71
CA LEU A 307 -2.23 5.35 4.67
C LEU A 307 -1.90 3.88 5.00
N ALA A 308 -0.81 3.34 4.43
CA ALA A 308 -0.38 1.98 4.74
C ALA A 308 -0.03 1.83 6.23
N GLU A 309 0.66 2.82 6.82
CA GLU A 309 0.99 2.81 8.24
C GLU A 309 -0.26 2.87 9.14
N ALA A 310 -1.22 3.75 8.80
CA ALA A 310 -2.50 3.84 9.53
C ALA A 310 -3.32 2.54 9.41
N MET A 311 -3.27 1.87 8.26
CA MET A 311 -3.92 0.57 8.07
C MET A 311 -3.23 -0.54 8.87
N SER A 312 -1.89 -0.53 8.92
CA SER A 312 -1.11 -1.51 9.67
C SER A 312 -1.37 -1.42 11.17
N SER A 313 -1.30 -0.21 11.74
CA SER A 313 -1.49 -0.03 13.20
C SER A 313 -2.84 -0.55 13.67
N GLU A 314 -3.91 -0.34 12.90
CA GLU A 314 -5.23 -0.87 13.24
C GLU A 314 -5.35 -2.39 13.10
N ILE A 315 -4.51 -3.05 12.31
CA ILE A 315 -4.52 -4.52 12.20
C ILE A 315 -3.81 -5.12 13.42
N ASP A 316 -2.71 -4.51 13.83
CA ASP A 316 -1.95 -4.93 15.01
C ASP A 316 -2.76 -4.74 16.30
N ASP A 317 -3.53 -3.65 16.41
CA ASP A 317 -4.43 -3.39 17.55
C ASP A 317 -5.58 -4.42 17.71
N ILE A 318 -5.90 -5.19 16.67
CA ILE A 318 -6.96 -6.23 16.70
C ILE A 318 -6.37 -7.60 17.09
N ALA A 319 -5.04 -7.76 17.05
CA ALA A 319 -4.34 -9.00 17.37
C ALA A 319 -3.93 -9.13 18.85
N GLU A 320 -4.07 -8.08 19.66
CA GLU A 320 -3.92 -8.07 21.14
C GLU A 320 -5.25 -8.32 21.88
#